data_AF-A0A7K2X6N5-F1
#
_entry.id   AF-A0A7K2X6N5-F1
#
_cell.length_a   1.000
_cell.length_b   1.000
_cell.length_c   1.000
_cell.angle_alpha   90.00
_cell.angle_beta   90.00
_cell.angle_gamma   90.00
#
_symmetry.space_group_name_H-M   'P 1'
#
loop_
_entity.id
_entity.type
_entity.pdbx_description
1 polymer ?
#
loop_
_entity_poly.entity_id
_entity_poly.type
_entity_poly.pdbx_seq_one_letter_code
_entity_poly.pdbx_strand_id
1 'polypeptide(L)'
;PDFRYRHYASVKTLPMALGGAAAVGASVAAAQLPPVRSWLMERYSAGEGPSAERRARSWFSVRFVGEGGGRRVFTEVSGGDPGYDETAKMLAESALCLAFDPLPKTAGQVTTAVAMGDALTARLREAGIRFRVAHRG
;
A
#
# COMPACT_ATOMS: atom_id res chain seq x y z
N PRO A 1 1.00 -22.70 -12.45
CA PRO A 1 1.68 -21.61 -11.72
C PRO A 1 2.08 -22.05 -10.29
N ASP A 2 3.36 -21.96 -9.91
CA ASP A 2 3.82 -22.14 -8.52
C ASP A 2 3.80 -20.78 -7.81
N PHE A 3 2.60 -20.27 -7.54
CA PHE A 3 2.42 -19.03 -6.78
C PHE A 3 2.37 -19.34 -5.29
N ARG A 4 3.26 -18.72 -4.51
CA ARG A 4 3.30 -18.85 -3.05
C ARG A 4 3.19 -17.47 -2.41
N TYR A 5 2.15 -17.29 -1.60
CA TYR A 5 1.96 -16.08 -0.80
C TYR A 5 2.35 -16.33 0.64
N ARG A 6 3.10 -15.39 1.24
CA ARG A 6 3.43 -15.37 2.67
C ARG A 6 3.31 -13.95 3.18
N HIS A 7 2.75 -13.80 4.37
CA HIS A 7 2.58 -12.51 5.02
C HIS A 7 3.43 -12.47 6.30
N TYR A 8 4.20 -11.40 6.47
CA TYR A 8 5.11 -11.24 7.60
C TYR A 8 5.00 -9.83 8.17
N ALA A 9 5.02 -9.73 9.50
CA ALA A 9 5.24 -8.48 10.21
C ALA A 9 6.68 -8.47 10.76
N SER A 10 7.42 -7.40 10.53
CA SER A 10 8.80 -7.25 11.02
C SER A 10 8.84 -6.18 12.11
N VAL A 11 9.58 -6.46 13.17
CA VAL A 11 9.87 -5.53 14.26
C VAL A 11 11.36 -5.50 14.53
N LYS A 12 11.85 -4.42 15.14
CA LYS A 12 13.30 -4.21 15.32
C LYS A 12 13.93 -5.15 16.36
N THR A 13 13.17 -5.61 17.35
CA THR A 13 13.71 -6.39 18.48
C THR A 13 12.75 -7.50 18.92
N LEU A 14 13.30 -8.57 19.50
CA LEU A 14 12.51 -9.69 20.01
C LEU A 14 11.53 -9.29 21.13
N PRO A 15 11.90 -8.44 22.12
CA PRO A 15 10.93 -7.97 23.11
C PRO A 15 9.75 -7.20 22.48
N MET A 16 9.99 -6.43 21.41
CA MET A 16 8.91 -5.76 20.68
C MET A 16 7.98 -6.77 19.99
N ALA A 17 8.52 -7.89 19.49
CA ALA A 17 7.72 -8.96 18.90
C ALA A 17 6.81 -9.63 19.94
N LEU A 18 7.40 -10.07 21.06
CA LEU A 18 6.67 -10.75 22.13
C LEU A 18 5.64 -9.82 22.79
N GLY A 19 6.05 -8.60 23.13
CA GLY A 19 5.16 -7.61 23.73
C GLY A 19 4.04 -7.19 22.79
N GLY A 20 4.33 -6.97 21.51
CA GLY A 20 3.32 -6.65 20.50
C GLY A 20 2.29 -7.76 20.32
N ALA A 21 2.74 -9.02 20.21
CA ALA A 21 1.85 -10.18 20.12
C ALA A 21 0.95 -10.31 21.36
N ALA A 22 1.53 -10.17 22.56
CA ALA A 22 0.77 -10.22 23.81
C ALA A 22 -0.26 -9.09 23.90
N ALA A 23 0.10 -7.86 23.52
CA ALA A 23 -0.81 -6.71 23.53
C ALA A 23 -1.98 -6.89 22.56
N VAL A 24 -1.72 -7.38 21.34
CA VAL A 24 -2.79 -7.69 20.37
C VAL A 24 -3.70 -8.78 20.91
N GLY A 25 -3.13 -9.88 21.43
CA GLY A 25 -3.91 -10.99 22.01
C GLY A 25 -4.78 -10.55 23.19
N ALA A 26 -4.22 -9.78 24.11
CA ALA A 26 -4.95 -9.22 25.26
C ALA A 26 -6.07 -8.27 24.81
N SER A 27 -5.82 -7.42 23.81
CA SER A 27 -6.84 -6.51 23.27
C SER A 27 -8.00 -7.28 22.63
N VAL A 28 -7.71 -8.33 21.86
CA VAL A 28 -8.73 -9.20 21.26
C VAL A 28 -9.56 -9.93 22.32
N ALA A 29 -8.90 -10.43 23.37
CA ALA A 29 -9.59 -11.07 24.50
C ALA A 29 -10.47 -10.07 25.27
N ALA A 30 -9.96 -8.87 25.56
CA ALA A 30 -10.71 -7.82 26.23
C ALA A 30 -11.91 -7.34 25.41
N ALA A 31 -11.78 -7.26 24.08
CA ALA A 31 -12.87 -6.90 23.17
C ALA A 31 -14.01 -7.93 23.11
N GLN A 32 -13.86 -9.12 23.74
CA GLN A 32 -14.98 -10.05 23.93
C GLN A 32 -15.95 -9.57 25.01
N LEU A 33 -15.54 -8.64 25.88
CA LEU A 33 -16.40 -8.06 26.90
C LEU A 33 -17.26 -6.93 26.27
N PRO A 34 -18.60 -7.01 26.34
CA PRO A 34 -19.49 -6.01 25.77
C PRO A 34 -19.17 -4.55 26.14
N PRO A 35 -18.90 -4.18 27.41
CA PRO A 35 -18.60 -2.78 27.75
C PRO A 35 -17.29 -2.29 27.12
N VAL A 36 -16.27 -3.15 27.04
CA VAL A 36 -14.97 -2.81 26.43
C VAL A 36 -15.12 -2.66 24.93
N ARG A 37 -15.86 -3.57 24.28
CA ARG A 37 -16.15 -3.50 22.85
C ARG A 37 -16.90 -2.21 22.50
N SER A 38 -17.97 -1.89 23.23
CA SER A 38 -18.76 -0.68 22.96
C SER A 38 -17.90 0.58 23.11
N TRP A 39 -17.11 0.66 24.18
CA TRP A 39 -16.17 1.77 24.37
C TRP A 39 -15.14 1.90 23.24
N LEU A 40 -14.57 0.78 22.76
CA LEU A 40 -13.63 0.78 21.63
C LEU A 40 -14.28 1.29 20.34
N MET A 41 -15.51 0.84 20.06
CA MET A 41 -16.24 1.22 18.84
C MET A 41 -16.69 2.69 18.86
N GLU A 42 -17.09 3.22 20.00
CA GLU A 42 -17.40 4.65 20.16
C GLU A 42 -16.14 5.52 20.00
N ARG A 43 -15.00 5.06 20.52
CA ARG A 43 -13.74 5.82 20.51
C ARG A 43 -13.07 5.88 19.13
N TYR A 44 -13.32 4.88 18.29
CA TYR A 44 -12.77 4.72 16.95
C TYR A 44 -13.90 4.48 15.94
N SER A 45 -14.87 5.40 15.88
CA SER A 45 -15.97 5.34 14.93
C SER A 45 -15.46 5.23 13.49
N ALA A 46 -16.09 4.34 12.72
CA ALA A 46 -15.80 4.21 11.29
C ALA A 46 -16.31 5.46 10.53
N GLY A 47 -15.53 5.93 9.56
CA GLY A 47 -15.96 6.95 8.58
C GLY A 47 -15.31 8.33 8.71
N GLU A 48 -14.69 8.68 9.84
CA GLU A 48 -14.04 10.00 9.98
C GLU A 48 -12.68 10.09 9.29
N GLY A 49 -12.01 8.95 9.12
CA GLY A 49 -10.65 8.89 8.57
C GLY A 49 -9.60 9.60 9.45
N PRO A 50 -8.33 9.56 9.04
CA PRO A 50 -7.25 10.25 9.73
C PRO A 50 -7.35 11.78 9.50
N SER A 51 -6.96 12.56 10.51
CA SER A 51 -6.81 14.01 10.36
C SER A 51 -5.82 14.37 9.24
N ALA A 52 -5.95 15.58 8.68
CA ALA A 52 -5.03 16.06 7.64
C ALA A 52 -3.56 16.02 8.09
N GLU A 53 -3.30 16.39 9.35
CA GLU A 53 -1.97 16.32 9.94
C GLU A 53 -1.43 14.89 10.05
N ARG A 54 -2.30 13.92 10.37
CA ARG A 54 -1.91 12.50 10.40
C ARG A 54 -1.57 12.00 9.01
N ARG A 55 -2.36 12.34 7.99
CA ARG A 55 -2.06 12.00 6.59
C ARG A 55 -0.76 12.62 6.11
N ALA A 56 -0.52 13.89 6.42
CA ALA A 56 0.70 14.60 6.04
C ALA A 56 2.00 13.97 6.61
N ARG A 57 1.91 13.26 7.75
CA ARG A 57 3.04 12.53 8.35
C ARG A 57 3.11 11.04 7.94
N SER A 58 2.06 10.52 7.31
CA SER A 58 2.04 9.15 6.80
C SER A 58 2.89 9.05 5.54
N TRP A 59 3.43 7.87 5.32
CA TRP A 59 4.16 7.52 4.10
C TRP A 59 3.99 6.04 3.80
N PHE A 60 4.28 5.65 2.57
CA PHE A 60 4.35 4.24 2.19
C PHE A 60 5.61 3.95 1.37
N SER A 61 6.06 2.70 1.44
CA SER A 61 7.10 2.17 0.56
C SER A 61 6.84 0.69 0.30
N VAL A 62 6.77 0.33 -0.98
CA VAL A 62 6.63 -1.05 -1.44
C VAL A 62 7.86 -1.40 -2.26
N ARG A 63 8.55 -2.47 -1.87
CA ARG A 63 9.70 -3.00 -2.60
C ARG A 63 9.33 -4.27 -3.35
N PHE A 64 9.54 -4.26 -4.66
CA PHE A 64 9.40 -5.44 -5.49
C PHE A 64 10.79 -6.02 -5.74
N VAL A 65 10.89 -7.34 -5.62
CA VAL A 65 12.13 -8.08 -5.88
C VAL A 65 11.87 -9.02 -7.03
N GLY A 66 12.52 -8.76 -8.16
CA GLY A 66 12.43 -9.59 -9.36
C GLY A 66 13.72 -10.35 -9.57
N GLU A 67 13.62 -11.63 -9.93
CA GLU A 67 14.75 -12.48 -10.31
C GLU A 67 14.46 -13.10 -11.68
N GLY A 68 15.45 -13.05 -12.58
CA GLY A 68 15.30 -13.59 -13.93
C GLY A 68 16.55 -13.38 -14.79
N GLY A 69 16.84 -14.36 -15.66
CA GLY A 69 18.00 -14.30 -16.56
C GLY A 69 19.34 -14.13 -15.83
N GLY A 70 19.48 -14.77 -14.66
CA GLY A 70 20.69 -14.69 -13.82
C GLY A 70 20.87 -13.38 -13.06
N ARG A 71 19.88 -12.48 -13.08
CA ARG A 71 19.96 -11.16 -12.43
C ARG A 71 18.86 -10.99 -11.39
N ARG A 72 19.14 -10.16 -10.39
CA ARG A 72 18.18 -9.76 -9.36
C ARG A 72 18.02 -8.24 -9.35
N VAL A 73 16.78 -7.77 -9.37
CA VAL A 73 16.46 -6.34 -9.36
C VAL A 73 15.51 -6.03 -8.22
N PHE A 74 15.82 -4.96 -7.50
CA PHE A 74 14.97 -4.42 -6.47
C PHE A 74 14.40 -3.10 -6.97
N THR A 75 13.09 -2.98 -7.06
CA THR A 75 12.40 -1.72 -7.35
C THR A 75 11.60 -1.28 -6.14
N GLU A 76 11.45 0.02 -5.99
CA GLU A 76 10.72 0.61 -4.88
C GLU A 76 9.75 1.66 -5.40
N VAL A 77 8.53 1.60 -4.89
CA VAL A 77 7.46 2.58 -5.10
C VAL A 77 7.12 3.20 -3.75
N SER A 78 7.13 4.53 -3.65
CA SER A 78 6.92 5.24 -2.39
C SER A 78 6.19 6.56 -2.58
N GLY A 79 5.51 7.02 -1.53
CA GLY A 79 4.73 8.25 -1.50
C GLY A 79 4.26 8.61 -0.09
N GLY A 80 3.32 9.55 0.01
CA GLY A 80 2.69 10.00 1.25
C GLY A 80 1.67 9.00 1.82
N ASP A 81 0.54 9.51 2.31
CA ASP A 81 -0.48 8.67 2.95
C ASP A 81 -1.04 7.60 1.99
N PRO A 82 -0.86 6.29 2.30
CA PRO A 82 -1.30 5.23 1.39
C PRO A 82 -2.82 5.06 1.35
N GLY A 83 -3.53 5.48 2.40
CA GLY A 83 -4.95 5.15 2.56
C GLY A 83 -5.88 6.14 1.85
N TYR A 84 -5.47 7.40 1.76
CA TYR A 84 -6.32 8.49 1.30
C TYR A 84 -5.66 9.24 0.17
N ASP A 85 -4.57 9.96 0.44
CA ASP A 85 -4.04 10.93 -0.52
C ASP A 85 -3.42 10.22 -1.74
N GLU A 86 -2.56 9.23 -1.53
CA GLU A 86 -1.88 8.53 -2.62
C GLU A 86 -2.81 7.59 -3.39
N THR A 87 -3.76 6.93 -2.70
CA THR A 87 -4.77 6.10 -3.38
C THR A 87 -5.72 6.95 -4.23
N ALA A 88 -6.18 8.10 -3.74
CA ALA A 88 -7.00 9.02 -4.52
C ALA A 88 -6.25 9.53 -5.76
N LYS A 89 -4.98 9.87 -5.60
CA LYS A 89 -4.09 10.25 -6.70
C LYS A 89 -3.93 9.13 -7.74
N MET A 90 -3.67 7.90 -7.30
CA MET A 90 -3.58 6.74 -8.21
C MET A 90 -4.86 6.54 -9.02
N LEU A 91 -6.02 6.68 -8.37
CA LEU A 91 -7.32 6.58 -9.04
C LEU A 91 -7.54 7.70 -10.06
N ALA A 92 -7.29 8.95 -9.66
CA ALA A 92 -7.45 10.11 -10.52
C ALA A 92 -6.53 10.06 -11.75
N GLU A 93 -5.24 9.77 -11.56
CA GLU A 93 -4.30 9.65 -12.67
C GLU A 93 -4.60 8.45 -13.57
N SER A 94 -5.16 7.36 -13.04
CA SER A 94 -5.64 6.25 -13.86
C SER A 94 -6.81 6.68 -14.75
N ALA A 95 -7.75 7.45 -14.22
CA ALA A 95 -8.88 7.96 -15.00
C ALA A 95 -8.41 8.96 -16.08
N LEU A 96 -7.48 9.87 -15.74
CA LEU A 96 -6.91 10.81 -16.70
C LEU A 96 -6.10 10.08 -17.79
N CYS A 97 -5.33 9.05 -17.41
CA CYS A 97 -4.58 8.21 -18.35
C CYS A 97 -5.50 7.57 -19.39
N LEU A 98 -6.60 6.95 -18.93
CA LEU A 98 -7.59 6.32 -19.81
C LEU A 98 -8.29 7.32 -20.75
N ALA A 99 -8.51 8.55 -20.28
CA ALA A 99 -9.26 9.55 -21.03
C ALA A 99 -8.41 10.30 -22.07
N PHE A 100 -7.12 10.54 -21.78
CA PHE A 100 -6.33 11.53 -22.50
C PHE A 100 -5.04 11.01 -23.12
N ASP A 101 -4.57 9.81 -22.76
CA ASP A 101 -3.27 9.32 -23.21
C ASP A 101 -3.41 8.31 -24.39
N PRO A 102 -2.40 8.21 -25.27
CA PRO A 102 -2.36 7.17 -26.28
C PRO A 102 -2.06 5.80 -25.66
N LEU A 103 -3.06 4.91 -25.66
CA LEU A 103 -2.97 3.60 -25.01
C LEU A 103 -3.08 2.42 -25.99
N PRO A 104 -2.52 1.24 -25.65
CA PRO A 104 -2.71 0.03 -26.44
C PRO A 104 -4.20 -0.34 -26.56
N LYS A 105 -4.62 -0.84 -27.73
CA LYS A 105 -5.97 -1.40 -27.90
C LYS A 105 -6.11 -2.67 -27.08
N THR A 106 -6.84 -2.58 -25.98
CA THR A 106 -7.14 -3.71 -25.07
C THR A 106 -8.63 -3.74 -24.76
N ALA A 107 -9.16 -4.89 -24.34
CA ALA A 107 -10.56 -5.07 -23.99
C ALA A 107 -10.72 -6.10 -22.86
N GLY A 108 -11.85 -6.02 -22.14
CA GLY A 108 -12.14 -6.88 -21.00
C GLY A 108 -11.58 -6.33 -19.68
N GLN A 109 -11.40 -7.22 -18.71
CA GLN A 109 -10.86 -6.88 -17.39
C GLN A 109 -9.34 -7.03 -17.41
N VAL A 110 -8.65 -5.94 -17.73
CA VAL A 110 -7.19 -5.88 -17.81
C VAL A 110 -6.62 -5.07 -16.65
N THR A 111 -5.40 -5.39 -16.24
CA THR A 111 -4.70 -4.64 -15.19
C THR A 111 -4.21 -3.30 -15.72
N THR A 112 -3.94 -2.35 -14.82
CA THR A 112 -3.34 -1.05 -15.17
C THR A 112 -2.01 -1.21 -15.90
N ALA A 113 -1.22 -2.24 -15.57
CA ALA A 113 0.03 -2.53 -16.27
C ALA A 113 -0.19 -2.89 -17.75
N VAL A 114 -1.28 -3.59 -18.09
CA VAL A 114 -1.61 -3.98 -19.46
C VAL A 114 -2.31 -2.87 -20.22
N ALA A 115 -3.25 -2.17 -19.57
CA ALA A 115 -4.06 -1.13 -20.21
C ALA A 115 -3.32 0.22 -20.36
N MET A 116 -2.52 0.59 -19.37
CA MET A 116 -1.99 1.95 -19.22
C MET A 116 -0.46 2.00 -19.16
N GLY A 117 0.17 1.00 -18.55
CA GLY A 117 1.62 0.78 -18.56
C GLY A 117 2.45 2.03 -18.23
N ASP A 118 3.35 2.39 -19.14
CA ASP A 118 4.28 3.51 -18.97
C ASP A 118 3.58 4.87 -18.93
N ALA A 119 2.44 5.04 -19.60
CA ALA A 119 1.68 6.30 -19.60
C ALA A 119 1.19 6.64 -18.18
N LEU A 120 0.57 5.66 -17.50
CA LEU A 120 0.19 5.83 -16.09
C LEU A 120 1.41 6.03 -15.20
N THR A 121 2.50 5.29 -15.44
CA THR A 121 3.73 5.43 -14.64
C THR A 121 4.31 6.83 -14.74
N ALA A 122 4.28 7.46 -15.93
CA ALA A 122 4.72 8.83 -16.12
C ALA A 122 3.85 9.83 -15.35
N ARG A 123 2.52 9.72 -15.47
CA ARG A 123 1.56 10.55 -14.70
C ARG A 123 1.76 10.47 -13.20
N LEU A 124 1.88 9.25 -12.66
CA LEU A 124 2.06 9.06 -11.23
C LEU A 124 3.37 9.67 -10.73
N ARG A 125 4.44 9.63 -11.55
CA ARG A 125 5.71 10.32 -11.23
C ARG A 125 5.54 11.83 -11.20
N GLU A 126 4.84 12.39 -12.17
CA GLU A 126 4.54 13.82 -12.23
C GLU A 126 3.68 14.27 -11.03
N ALA A 127 2.71 13.44 -10.63
CA ALA A 127 1.90 13.65 -9.43
C ALA A 127 2.65 13.35 -8.10
N GLY A 128 3.94 13.05 -8.15
CA GLY A 128 4.83 12.95 -6.99
C GLY A 128 5.00 11.55 -6.38
N ILE A 129 4.46 10.48 -6.99
CA ILE A 129 4.77 9.11 -6.57
C ILE A 129 6.15 8.73 -7.08
N ARG A 130 7.01 8.27 -6.19
CA ARG A 130 8.39 7.92 -6.52
C ARG A 130 8.48 6.47 -6.95
N PHE A 131 9.00 6.25 -8.16
CA PHE A 131 9.42 4.94 -8.66
C PHE A 131 10.94 4.94 -8.83
N ARG A 132 11.64 3.97 -8.25
CA ARG A 132 13.10 3.84 -8.42
C ARG A 132 13.57 2.40 -8.48
N VAL A 133 14.73 2.18 -9.10
CA VAL A 133 15.52 0.96 -8.90
C VAL A 133 16.34 1.16 -7.63
N ALA A 134 16.06 0.35 -6.60
CA ALA A 134 16.71 0.45 -5.31
C ALA A 134 18.07 -0.26 -5.27
N HIS A 135 18.23 -1.34 -6.04
CA HIS A 135 19.48 -2.08 -6.18
C HIS A 135 19.44 -2.96 -7.44
N ARG A 136 20.58 -3.11 -8.11
CA ARG A 136 20.82 -4.11 -9.14
C ARG A 136 21.90 -5.05 -8.62
N GLY A 137 21.54 -6.31 -8.41
CA GLY A 137 22.48 -7.38 -8.07
C GLY A 137 23.11 -8.00 -9.30
#